data_AF-A0A1H9T6Y0-F1
#
_entry.id   AF-A0A1H9T6Y0-F1
#
_cell.length_a   1.000
_cell.length_b   1.000
_cell.length_c   1.000
_cell.angle_alpha   90.00
_cell.angle_beta   90.00
_cell.angle_gamma   90.00
#
_symmetry.space_group_name_H-M   'P 1'
#
loop_
_entity.id
_entity.type
_entity.pdbx_description
1 polymer ?
#
loop_
_entity_poly.entity_id
_entity_poly.type
_entity_poly.pdbx_seq_one_letter_code
_entity_poly.pdbx_strand_id
1 'polypeptide(L)'
;MIRNEMEMRNWPYQQQYRFEDCRDRYTLPFDFAVMDNGEVKFLIEFDGQMHYHPIEFYGGEDAYKDRVKKDQMKDVYCKINDLPFLRIPYYKQKEIPHLLDLFFYKRKST
;
A
#
# COMPACT_ATOMS: atom_id res chain seq x y z
N MET A 1 12.45 1.97 6.39
CA MET A 1 11.83 3.28 6.65
C MET A 1 10.38 3.15 7.09
N ILE A 2 9.41 2.78 6.23
CA ILE A 2 8.02 2.51 6.70
C ILE A 2 8.03 1.44 7.80
N ARG A 3 8.81 0.37 7.62
CA ARG A 3 9.05 -0.65 8.66
C ARG A 3 9.45 -0.05 10.01
N ASN A 4 10.47 0.80 10.01
CA ASN A 4 10.98 1.47 11.21
C ASN A 4 9.89 2.33 11.86
N GLU A 5 9.05 3.02 11.08
CA GLU A 5 7.92 3.78 11.62
C GLU A 5 6.91 2.89 12.34
N MET A 6 6.61 1.72 11.78
CA MET A 6 5.71 0.73 12.41
C MET A 6 6.31 0.19 13.71
N GLU A 7 7.59 -0.15 13.69
CA GLU A 7 8.33 -0.64 14.86
C GLU A 7 8.38 0.41 15.98
N MET A 8 8.71 1.66 15.65
CA MET A 8 8.73 2.76 16.64
C MET A 8 7.36 3.03 17.27
N ARG A 9 6.27 2.79 16.54
CA ARG A 9 4.89 2.97 17.01
C ARG A 9 4.30 1.72 17.67
N ASN A 10 5.02 0.60 17.67
CA ASN A 10 4.51 -0.71 18.06
C ASN A 10 3.20 -1.08 17.35
N TRP A 11 3.07 -0.72 16.07
CA TRP A 11 1.93 -1.16 15.26
C TRP A 11 2.22 -2.56 14.74
N PRO A 12 1.42 -3.59 15.07
CA PRO A 12 1.56 -4.91 14.45
C PRO A 12 1.32 -4.79 12.95
N TYR A 13 2.15 -5.45 12.13
CA TYR A 13 2.01 -5.40 10.67
C TYR A 13 2.47 -6.69 10.00
N GLN A 14 1.96 -6.93 8.80
CA GLN A 14 2.44 -7.94 7.87
C GLN A 14 2.96 -7.28 6.60
N GLN A 15 4.00 -7.84 6.00
CA GLN A 15 4.58 -7.36 4.75
C GLN A 15 4.11 -8.22 3.57
N GLN A 16 3.99 -7.61 2.39
CA GLN A 16 3.54 -8.28 1.17
C GLN A 16 2.23 -9.06 1.39
N TYR A 17 1.31 -8.46 2.16
CA TYR A 17 0.07 -9.08 2.58
C TYR A 17 -0.82 -9.37 1.38
N ARG A 18 -1.45 -10.55 1.34
CA ARG A 18 -2.26 -10.98 0.21
C ARG A 18 -3.63 -11.39 0.72
N PHE A 19 -4.67 -10.81 0.13
CA PHE A 19 -6.01 -11.37 0.24
C PHE A 19 -6.17 -12.47 -0.82
N GLU A 20 -6.90 -13.53 -0.50
CA GLU A 20 -7.09 -14.66 -1.41
C GLU A 20 -7.92 -14.29 -2.65
N ASP A 21 -8.80 -13.31 -2.50
CA ASP A 21 -9.77 -12.82 -3.47
C ASP A 21 -9.34 -11.51 -4.16
N CYS A 22 -8.39 -10.74 -3.61
CA CYS A 22 -7.73 -9.64 -4.33
C CYS A 22 -6.69 -10.18 -5.31
N ARG A 23 -7.11 -10.51 -6.54
CA ARG A 23 -6.26 -11.18 -7.52
C ARG A 23 -6.52 -10.79 -8.97
N ASP A 24 -5.46 -10.87 -9.77
CA ASP A 24 -5.52 -10.98 -11.23
C ASP A 24 -5.25 -12.45 -11.59
N ARG A 25 -4.19 -12.78 -12.34
CA ARG A 25 -3.73 -14.18 -12.47
C ARG A 25 -3.32 -14.77 -11.10
N TYR A 26 -2.63 -13.96 -10.31
CA TYR A 26 -2.19 -14.27 -8.95
C TYR A 26 -2.73 -13.22 -7.98
N THR A 27 -2.70 -13.54 -6.68
CA THR A 27 -3.04 -12.56 -5.64
C THR A 27 -2.13 -11.34 -5.74
N LEU A 28 -2.69 -10.17 -5.47
CA LEU A 28 -1.98 -8.90 -5.51
C LEU A 28 -1.45 -8.60 -4.10
N PRO A 29 -0.12 -8.53 -3.90
CA PRO A 29 0.44 -8.23 -2.59
C PRO A 29 0.29 -6.75 -2.27
N PHE A 30 -0.04 -6.44 -1.02
CA PHE A 30 0.06 -5.11 -0.45
C PHE A 30 1.38 -4.96 0.31
N ASP A 31 2.13 -3.87 0.14
CA ASP A 31 3.46 -3.74 0.77
C ASP A 31 3.39 -3.93 2.29
N PHE A 32 2.40 -3.31 2.94
CA PHE A 32 2.13 -3.49 4.37
C PHE A 32 0.63 -3.59 4.66
N ALA A 33 0.27 -4.49 5.57
CA ALA A 33 -1.03 -4.51 6.25
C ALA A 33 -0.81 -4.25 7.74
N VAL A 34 -1.38 -3.17 8.26
CA VAL A 34 -1.36 -2.89 9.70
C VAL A 34 -2.52 -3.64 10.35
N MET A 35 -2.21 -4.38 11.41
CA MET A 35 -3.13 -5.31 12.06
C MET A 35 -3.62 -4.74 13.39
N ASP A 36 -4.88 -5.04 13.72
CA ASP A 36 -5.51 -4.73 15.01
C ASP A 36 -6.39 -5.92 15.41
N ASN A 37 -6.14 -6.50 16.59
CA ASN A 37 -6.84 -7.69 17.08
C ASN A 37 -6.95 -8.86 16.08
N GLY A 38 -5.93 -9.04 15.23
CA GLY A 38 -5.89 -10.12 14.23
C GLY A 38 -6.53 -9.77 12.89
N GLU A 39 -7.14 -8.59 12.75
CA GLU A 39 -7.77 -8.12 11.51
C GLU A 39 -6.95 -7.01 10.85
N VAL A 40 -7.13 -6.83 9.53
CA VAL A 40 -6.47 -5.75 8.79
C VAL A 40 -7.16 -4.43 9.12
N LYS A 41 -6.44 -3.54 9.80
CA LYS A 41 -6.93 -2.19 10.13
C LYS A 41 -6.82 -1.23 8.95
N PHE A 42 -5.69 -1.28 8.23
CA PHE A 42 -5.45 -0.53 7.01
C PHE A 42 -4.24 -1.06 6.24
N LEU A 43 -4.17 -0.71 4.96
CA LEU A 43 -3.15 -1.12 4.01
C LEU A 43 -2.27 0.07 3.58
N ILE A 44 -1.01 -0.19 3.28
CA ILE A 44 -0.07 0.81 2.76
C ILE A 44 0.68 0.28 1.54
N GLU A 45 0.84 1.13 0.52
CA GLU A 45 1.79 0.95 -0.59
C GLU A 45 2.84 2.07 -0.59
N PHE A 46 4.06 1.72 -1.02
CA PHE A 46 5.10 2.67 -1.38
C PHE A 46 5.35 2.65 -2.88
N ASP A 47 4.80 3.64 -3.58
CA ASP A 47 4.83 3.71 -5.03
C ASP A 47 6.18 4.24 -5.51
N GLY A 48 7.02 3.33 -6.00
CA GLY A 48 8.28 3.66 -6.70
C GLY A 48 8.06 4.41 -8.02
N GLN A 49 9.16 4.88 -8.64
CA GLN A 49 9.11 5.60 -9.94
C GLN A 49 8.39 4.83 -11.05
N MET A 50 8.51 3.50 -11.05
CA MET A 50 7.89 2.61 -12.02
C MET A 50 6.35 2.61 -12.02
N HIS A 51 5.72 3.23 -11.02
CA HIS A 51 4.26 3.44 -10.97
C HIS A 51 3.81 4.69 -11.74
N TYR A 52 4.73 5.59 -12.09
CA TYR A 52 4.42 6.89 -12.69
C TYR A 52 4.77 6.98 -14.17
N HIS A 53 5.81 6.25 -14.60
CA HIS A 53 6.22 6.20 -16.01
C HIS A 53 6.90 4.85 -16.32
N PRO A 54 6.94 4.45 -17.61
CA PRO A 54 7.70 3.28 -18.03
C PRO A 54 9.19 3.47 -17.73
N ILE A 55 9.82 2.37 -17.34
CA ILE A 55 11.27 2.29 -17.08
C ILE A 55 11.74 0.96 -17.65
N GLU A 56 12.67 1.00 -18.62
CA GLU A 56 13.18 -0.17 -19.35
C GLU A 56 13.72 -1.26 -18.41
N PHE A 57 14.49 -0.86 -17.38
CA PHE A 57 15.00 -1.80 -16.37
C PHE A 57 13.89 -2.60 -15.67
N TYR A 58 12.69 -2.03 -15.57
CA TYR A 58 11.52 -2.65 -14.97
C TYR A 58 10.53 -3.22 -16.00
N GLY A 59 10.96 -3.43 -17.26
CA GLY A 59 10.16 -4.03 -18.33
C GLY A 59 9.42 -3.03 -19.22
N GLY A 60 9.77 -1.75 -19.18
CA GLY A 60 9.29 -0.73 -20.11
C GLY A 60 7.77 -0.50 -20.05
N GLU A 61 7.19 -0.20 -21.20
CA GLU A 61 5.78 0.20 -21.37
C GLU A 61 4.79 -0.89 -20.96
N ASP A 62 5.04 -2.13 -21.33
CA ASP A 62 4.10 -3.23 -21.03
C ASP A 62 4.04 -3.53 -19.54
N ALA A 63 5.20 -3.53 -18.87
CA ALA A 63 5.25 -3.71 -17.42
C ALA A 63 4.65 -2.52 -16.67
N TYR A 64 4.78 -1.29 -17.20
CA TYR A 64 4.12 -0.12 -16.65
C TYR A 64 2.59 -0.23 -16.72
N LYS A 65 2.04 -0.58 -17.90
CA LYS A 65 0.60 -0.80 -18.08
C LYS A 65 0.04 -1.87 -17.15
N ASP A 66 0.78 -2.97 -16.97
CA ASP A 66 0.39 -4.04 -16.05
C ASP A 66 0.40 -3.57 -14.59
N ARG A 67 1.40 -2.78 -14.16
CA ARG A 67 1.43 -2.17 -12.82
C ARG A 67 0.24 -1.24 -12.60
N VAL A 68 -0.04 -0.33 -13.54
CA VAL A 68 -1.18 0.60 -13.47
C VAL A 68 -2.50 -0.17 -13.37
N LYS A 69 -2.67 -1.25 -14.15
CA LYS A 69 -3.87 -2.10 -14.06
C LYS A 69 -3.99 -2.73 -12.67
N LYS A 70 -2.92 -3.33 -12.13
CA LYS A 70 -2.93 -3.99 -10.82
C LYS A 70 -3.18 -3.00 -9.68
N ASP A 71 -2.63 -1.81 -9.79
CA ASP A 71 -2.86 -0.70 -8.88
C ASP A 71 -4.34 -0.30 -8.83
N GLN A 72 -4.98 -0.15 -9.99
CA GLN A 72 -6.42 0.12 -10.07
C GLN A 72 -7.25 -1.01 -9.44
N MET A 73 -6.84 -2.27 -9.63
CA MET A 73 -7.52 -3.41 -9.01
C MET A 73 -7.42 -3.36 -7.48
N LYS A 74 -6.26 -3.01 -6.92
CA LYS A 74 -6.09 -2.79 -5.48
C LYS A 74 -6.95 -1.64 -4.98
N ASP A 75 -6.97 -0.51 -5.68
CA ASP A 75 -7.77 0.66 -5.30
C ASP A 75 -9.27 0.31 -5.25
N VAL A 76 -9.77 -0.39 -6.27
CA VAL A 76 -11.17 -0.85 -6.34
C VAL A 76 -11.46 -1.87 -5.24
N TYR A 77 -10.56 -2.85 -5.03
CA TYR A 77 -10.73 -3.84 -3.98
C TYR A 77 -10.82 -3.20 -2.59
N CYS A 78 -9.92 -2.27 -2.27
CA CYS A 78 -9.95 -1.56 -1.00
C CYS A 78 -11.24 -0.76 -0.83
N LYS A 79 -11.70 -0.10 -1.90
CA LYS A 79 -12.94 0.68 -1.88
C LYS A 79 -14.18 -0.19 -1.66
N ILE A 80 -14.28 -1.35 -2.32
CA ILE A 80 -15.45 -2.23 -2.22
C ILE A 80 -15.55 -2.88 -0.83
N ASN A 81 -14.41 -3.18 -0.22
CA ASN A 81 -14.35 -3.83 1.09
C ASN A 81 -14.24 -2.84 2.27
N ASP A 82 -14.43 -1.54 2.01
CA ASP A 82 -14.24 -0.47 3.00
C ASP A 82 -12.88 -0.53 3.74
N LEU A 83 -11.86 -1.04 3.06
CA LEU A 83 -10.51 -1.17 3.58
C LEU A 83 -9.76 0.16 3.42
N PRO A 84 -9.26 0.76 4.50
CA PRO A 84 -8.52 1.99 4.41
C PRO A 84 -7.17 1.74 3.75
N PHE A 85 -6.85 2.56 2.77
CA PHE A 85 -5.69 2.35 1.93
C PHE A 85 -4.89 3.63 1.74
N LEU A 86 -3.61 3.59 2.10
CA LEU A 86 -2.68 4.70 1.97
C LEU A 86 -1.60 4.38 0.94
N ARG A 87 -1.49 5.22 -0.09
CA ARG A 87 -0.39 5.15 -1.06
C ARG A 87 0.59 6.28 -0.81
N ILE A 88 1.86 5.95 -0.73
CA ILE A 88 2.94 6.90 -0.48
C ILE A 88 3.85 6.98 -1.72
N PRO A 89 3.89 8.12 -2.43
CA PRO A 89 4.82 8.29 -3.55
C PRO A 89 6.29 8.23 -3.11
N TYR A 90 7.16 7.72 -3.97
CA TYR A 90 8.61 7.67 -3.70
C TYR A 90 9.22 9.05 -3.39
N TYR A 91 8.73 10.10 -4.03
CA TYR A 91 9.23 11.47 -3.82
C TYR A 91 8.80 12.07 -2.47
N LYS A 92 7.87 11.42 -1.74
CA LYS A 92 7.42 11.80 -0.40
C LYS A 92 8.11 11.02 0.73
N GLN A 93 9.26 10.40 0.45
CA GLN A 93 9.99 9.60 1.43
C GLN A 93 10.25 10.33 2.77
N LYS A 94 10.55 11.63 2.75
CA LYS A 94 10.79 12.40 3.98
C LYS A 94 9.51 12.70 4.78
N GLU A 95 8.36 12.64 4.14
CA GLU A 95 7.05 12.93 4.74
C GLU A 95 6.38 11.69 5.35
N ILE A 96 6.94 10.49 5.16
CA ILE A 96 6.32 9.23 5.61
C ILE A 96 5.84 9.26 7.07
N PRO A 97 6.65 9.68 8.06
CA PRO A 97 6.18 9.70 9.45
C PRO A 97 4.91 10.55 9.61
N HIS A 98 4.91 11.74 8.99
CA HIS A 98 3.79 12.67 9.04
C HIS A 98 2.54 12.13 8.31
N LEU A 99 2.71 11.51 7.14
CA LEU A 99 1.61 10.93 6.37
C LEU A 99 0.94 9.77 7.14
N LEU A 100 1.74 8.92 7.80
CA LEU A 100 1.24 7.85 8.64
C LEU A 100 0.44 8.39 9.83
N ASP A 101 0.97 9.40 10.52
CA ASP A 101 0.30 10.03 11.66
C ASP A 101 -1.01 10.71 11.25
N LEU A 102 -1.01 11.45 10.15
CA LEU A 102 -2.21 12.11 9.62
C LEU A 102 -3.27 11.08 9.22
N PHE A 103 -2.86 10.02 8.52
CA PHE A 103 -3.76 8.96 8.09
C PHE A 103 -4.38 8.23 9.29
N PHE A 104 -3.58 7.94 10.31
CA PHE A 104 -4.06 7.27 11.51
C PHE A 104 -4.96 8.18 12.37
N TYR A 105 -4.59 9.45 12.57
CA TYR A 105 -5.35 10.39 13.40
C TYR A 105 -6.76 10.64 12.86
N LYS A 106 -6.89 10.86 11.53
CA LYS A 106 -8.19 11.03 10.87
C LYS A 106 -9.17 9.87 11.11
N ARG A 107 -8.66 8.70 11.49
CA ARG A 107 -9.42 7.47 11.72
C ARG A 107 -9.67 7.16 13.19
N LYS A 108 -9.15 7.97 14.13
CA LYS A 108 -9.49 7.91 15.56
C LYS A 108 -10.69 8.79 15.94
N SER A 109 -11.11 9.68 15.05
CA SER A 109 -12.18 10.67 15.31
C SER A 109 -13.56 10.22 14.80
N THR A 110 -13.80 8.91 14.74
CA THR A 110 -15.09 8.28 14.41
C THR A 110 -15.36 7.19 15.43
#